data_AF-B2IU13-F1
#
_entry.id   AF-B2IU13-F1
#
_cell.length_a   1.000
_cell.length_b   1.000
_cell.length_c   1.000
_cell.angle_alpha   90.00
_cell.angle_beta   90.00
_cell.angle_gamma   90.00
#
_symmetry.space_group_name_H-M   'P 1'
#
loop_
_entity.id
_entity.type
_entity.pdbx_description
1 polymer ?
#
loop_
_entity_poly.entity_id
_entity_poly.type
_entity_poly.pdbx_seq_one_letter_code
_entity_poly.pdbx_strand_id
1 'polypeptide(L)' 'MGANYQSACHGKSTADVIAKLSLVEEETDESLYWMELIVEVGLLPLKKVSDLMSENTEILTLNCINQKFT' A
#
# COMPACT_ATOMS: atom_id res chain seq x y z
N MET A 1 -3.76 -4.72 4.47
CA MET A 1 -2.31 -4.64 4.15
C MET A 1 -1.66 -6.00 3.97
N GLY A 2 -1.04 -6.58 5.01
CA GLY A 2 -0.13 -7.73 4.84
C GLY A 2 -0.78 -9.04 4.35
N ALA A 3 -2.05 -9.28 4.68
CA ALA A 3 -2.74 -10.51 4.29
C ALA A 3 -3.00 -10.60 2.78
N ASN A 4 -3.32 -9.48 2.13
CA ASN A 4 -3.55 -9.44 0.68
C ASN A 4 -2.24 -9.53 -0.10
N TYR A 5 -1.18 -8.90 0.41
CA TYR A 5 0.16 -9.06 -0.14
C TYR A 5 0.63 -10.52 -0.03
N GLN A 6 0.44 -11.14 1.14
CA GLN A 6 0.73 -12.57 1.34
C GLN A 6 -0.11 -13.47 0.42
N SER A 7 -1.38 -13.13 0.18
CA SER A 7 -2.25 -13.86 -0.76
C SER A 7 -1.80 -13.69 -2.22
N ALA A 8 -1.26 -12.53 -2.58
CA ALA A 8 -0.66 -12.26 -3.89
C ALA A 8 0.61 -13.11 -4.11
N CYS A 9 1.46 -13.25 -3.08
CA CYS A 9 2.63 -14.14 -3.14
C CYS A 9 2.26 -15.63 -3.35
N HIS A 10 1.03 -16.02 -3.06
CA HIS A 10 0.49 -17.37 -3.29
C HIS A 10 -0.50 -17.43 -4.48
N GLY A 11 -0.48 -16.43 -5.36
CA GLY A 11 -1.39 -16.37 -6.51
C GLY A 11 -1.24 -17.56 -7.44
N LYS A 12 -2.36 -18.09 -7.93
CA LYS A 12 -2.39 -19.31 -8.75
C LYS A 12 -2.10 -19.07 -10.24
N SER A 13 -2.09 -17.82 -10.66
CA SER A 13 -1.77 -17.36 -12.01
C SER A 13 -1.31 -15.92 -12.00
N THR A 14 -0.65 -15.45 -13.05
CA THR A 14 -0.21 -14.05 -13.19
C THR A 14 -1.38 -13.07 -13.04
N ALA A 15 -2.56 -13.39 -13.59
CA ALA A 15 -3.75 -12.56 -13.46
C ALA A 15 -4.28 -12.51 -12.01
N ASP A 16 -4.22 -13.63 -11.27
CA ASP A 16 -4.61 -13.69 -9.85
C ASP A 16 -3.64 -12.89 -8.97
N VAL A 17 -2.34 -12.92 -9.29
CA VAL A 17 -1.33 -12.09 -8.62
C VAL A 17 -1.61 -10.60 -8.86
N ILE A 18 -1.84 -10.19 -10.12
CA ILE A 18 -2.13 -8.79 -10.47
C ILE A 18 -3.38 -8.29 -9.77
N ALA A 19 -4.49 -9.03 -9.82
CA ALA A 19 -5.74 -8.64 -9.19
C ALA A 19 -5.59 -8.44 -7.67
N LYS A 20 -4.81 -9.29 -7.00
CA LYS A 20 -4.54 -9.16 -5.57
C LYS A 20 -3.61 -7.99 -5.26
N LEU A 21 -2.63 -7.70 -6.12
CA LEU A 21 -1.75 -6.54 -5.97
C LEU A 21 -2.51 -5.21 -6.13
N SER A 22 -3.49 -5.13 -7.04
CA SER A 22 -4.39 -3.97 -7.15
C SER A 22 -5.16 -3.72 -5.86
N LEU A 23 -5.59 -4.79 -5.19
CA LEU A 23 -6.28 -4.70 -3.90
C LEU A 23 -5.35 -4.23 -2.76
N VAL A 24 -4.08 -4.66 -2.79
CA VAL A 24 -3.05 -4.15 -1.86
C VAL A 24 -2.77 -2.67 -2.10
N GLU A 25 -2.73 -2.24 -3.36
CA GLU A 25 -2.55 -0.84 -3.76
C GLU A 25 -3.68 0.04 -3.22
N GLU A 26 -4.94 -0.34 -3.46
CA GLU A 26 -6.12 0.38 -2.93
C GLU A 26 -6.08 0.49 -1.40
N GLU A 27 -5.82 -0.62 -0.69
CA GLU A 27 -5.74 -0.59 0.77
C GLU A 27 -4.61 0.34 1.26
N THR A 28 -3.44 0.30 0.59
CA THR A 28 -2.25 1.10 0.96
C THR A 28 -2.50 2.59 0.75
N ASP A 29 -3.15 2.96 -0.35
CA ASP A 29 -3.55 4.33 -0.65
C ASP A 29 -4.56 4.87 0.37
N GLU A 30 -5.58 4.08 0.72
CA GLU A 30 -6.54 4.45 1.77
C GLU A 30 -5.86 4.71 3.12
N SER A 31 -4.87 3.90 3.51
CA SER A 31 -4.17 4.13 4.78
C SER A 31 -3.24 5.33 4.75
N LEU A 32 -2.65 5.65 3.60
CA LEU A 32 -1.89 6.90 3.45
C LEU A 32 -2.83 8.10 3.63
N TYR A 33 -4.00 8.07 2.99
CA TYR A 33 -5.04 9.09 3.14
C TYR A 33 -5.48 9.28 4.60
N TRP A 34 -5.70 8.19 5.35
CA TRP A 34 -6.04 8.30 6.77
C TRP A 34 -4.91 8.92 7.61
N MET A 35 -3.65 8.61 7.31
CA MET A 35 -2.51 9.20 8.01
C MET A 35 -2.37 10.69 7.71
N GLU A 36 -2.57 11.11 6.45
CA GLU A 36 -2.62 12.52 6.05
C GLU A 36 -3.72 13.26 6.81
N LEU A 37 -4.94 12.71 6.82
CA LEU A 37 -6.07 13.32 7.52
C LEU A 37 -5.79 13.46 9.03
N ILE A 38 -5.24 12.43 9.68
CA ILE A 38 -4.88 12.45 11.11
C ILE A 38 -3.87 13.57 11.42
N VAL A 39 -2.91 13.80 10.52
CA VAL A 39 -1.93 14.89 10.66
C VAL A 39 -2.59 16.24 10.42
N GLU A 40 -3.44 16.37 9.40
CA GLU A 40 -4.14 17.62 9.06
C GLU A 40 -5.06 18.09 10.19
N VAL A 41 -5.79 17.17 10.84
CA VAL A 41 -6.67 17.51 11.97
C VAL A 41 -5.90 17.67 13.29
N GLY A 42 -4.58 17.50 13.29
CA GLY A 42 -3.71 17.70 14.45
C GLY A 42 -3.84 16.60 15.52
N LEU A 43 -4.36 15.42 15.18
CA LEU A 43 -4.50 14.30 16.11
C LEU A 43 -3.15 13.65 16.44
N LEU A 44 -2.24 13.58 15.47
CA LEU A 44 -0.86 13.13 15.66
C LEU A 44 0.12 14.03 14.90
N PRO A 45 1.32 14.30 15.47
CA PRO A 45 2.35 15.04 14.75
C PRO A 45 2.93 14.17 13.61
N LEU A 46 3.20 14.81 12.46
CA LEU A 46 3.77 14.17 11.27
C LEU A 46 4.97 13.25 11.58
N LYS A 47 5.85 13.66 12.50
CA LYS A 47 7.03 12.89 12.93
C LYS A 47 6.70 11.50 13.48
N LYS A 48 5.48 11.26 13.98
CA LYS A 48 5.06 9.93 14.47
C LYS A 48 4.53 9.01 13.38
N VAL A 49 4.14 9.56 12.23
CA VAL A 49 3.58 8.80 11.11
C VAL A 49 4.47 8.85 9.86
N SER A 50 5.49 9.72 9.83
CA SER A 50 6.37 9.92 8.67
C SER A 50 7.05 8.63 8.22
N ASP A 51 7.51 7.81 9.17
CA ASP A 51 8.21 6.57 8.86
C ASP A 51 7.24 5.54 8.25
N LEU A 52 6.01 5.48 8.76
CA LEU A 52 4.93 4.63 8.23
C LEU A 52 4.44 5.09 6.85
N MET A 53 4.32 6.40 6.65
CA MET A 53 3.95 6.98 5.35
C MET A 53 5.04 6.74 4.31
N SER A 54 6.32 6.82 4.69
CA SER A 54 7.45 6.50 3.82
C SER A 54 7.44 5.02 3.41
N GLU A 55 7.23 4.11 4.36
CA GLU A 55 7.13 2.67 4.09
C GLU A 55 5.96 2.36 3.14
N ASN A 56 4.77 2.93 3.39
CA ASN A 56 3.62 2.78 2.50
C ASN A 56 3.90 3.28 1.08
N THR A 57 4.62 4.41 0.95
CA THR A 57 4.99 4.97 -0.36
C THR A 57 5.95 4.04 -1.11
N GLU A 58 6.92 3.44 -0.43
CA GLU A 58 7.83 2.46 -1.02
C GLU A 58 7.07 1.22 -1.54
N ILE A 59 6.10 0.71 -0.77
CA ILE A 59 5.25 -0.42 -1.16
C ILE A 59 4.41 -0.09 -2.40
N LEU A 60 3.78 1.10 -2.45
CA LEU A 60 3.03 1.56 -3.62
C LEU A 60 3.92 1.64 -4.86
N THR A 61 5.14 2.16 -4.71
CA THR A 61 6.08 2.32 -5.82
C THR A 61 6.52 0.96 -6.39
N LEU A 62 6.81 -0.01 -5.52
CA LEU A 62 7.18 -1.38 -5.92
C LEU A 62 6.02 -2.11 -6.61
N ASN A 63 4.79 -1.95 -6.11
CA ASN A 63 3.62 -2.58 -6.72
C ASN A 63 3.28 -1.99 -8.09
N CYS A 64 3.37 -0.66 -8.25
CA CYS A 64 3.13 0.01 -9.53
C CYS A 64 4.17 -0.39 -10.61
N ILE A 65 5.42 -0.62 -10.21
CA ILE A 65 6.46 -1.15 -11.10
C ILE A 65 6.10 -2.57 -11.56
N ASN A 66 5.73 -3.48 -10.66
CA ASN A 66 5.40 -4.86 -11.01
C ASN A 66 4.21 -4.98 -11.98
N GLN A 67 3.22 -4.07 -11.90
CA GLN A 67 2.08 -4.05 -12.84
C GLN A 67 2.46 -3.52 -14.24
N LYS A 68 3.50 -2.67 -14.37
CA LYS A 68 3.91 -2.08 -15.66
C LYS A 68 4.85 -2.96 -16.51
N PHE A 69 5.46 -3.98 -15.91
CA PHE A 69 6.44 -4.86 -16.57
C PHE A 69 5.90 -6.27 -16.89
N THR A 70 4.58 -6.48 -16.80
CA THR A 70 3.89 -7.73 -17.19
C THR A 70 2.91 -7.46 -18.32
#